data_AF-A0A7U7GC34-F1
#
_entry.id   AF-A0A7U7GC34-F1
#
_cell.length_a   1.000
_cell.length_b   1.000
_cell.length_c   1.000
_cell.angle_alpha   90.00
_cell.angle_beta   90.00
_cell.angle_gamma   90.00
#
_symmetry.space_group_name_H-M   'P 1'
#
loop_
_entity.id
_entity.type
_entity.pdbx_description
1 polymer ?
#
loop_
_entity_poly.entity_id
_entity_poly.type
_entity_poly.pdbx_seq_one_letter_code
_entity_poly.pdbx_strand_id
1 'polypeptide(L)' 'MFRNGTWFLDYNGNGAWDGCGVDRCYAGSFGQAGDLPVAGKW' A
#
# COMPACT_ATOMS: atom_id res chain seq x y z
N MET A 1 3.36 2.14 0.34
CA MET A 1 4.61 1.50 0.81
C MET A 1 4.34 0.06 1.26
N PHE A 2 5.36 -0.81 1.32
CA PHE A 2 5.25 -2.15 1.95
C PHE A 2 6.08 -2.18 3.24
N ARG A 3 5.47 -2.57 4.36
CA ARG A 3 6.17 -2.73 5.63
C ARG A 3 5.61 -3.90 6.40
N ASN A 4 6.47 -4.86 6.76
CA ASN A 4 6.13 -6.01 7.59
C ASN A 4 4.91 -6.81 7.07
N GLY A 5 4.84 -7.13 5.78
CA GLY A 5 3.71 -7.89 5.22
C GLY A 5 2.45 -7.07 4.96
N THR A 6 2.51 -5.75 5.14
CA THR A 6 1.36 -4.85 4.94
C THR A 6 1.64 -3.85 3.84
N TRP A 7 0.72 -3.77 2.88
CA TRP A 7 0.68 -2.71 1.88
C TRP A 7 -0.12 -1.53 2.36
N PHE A 8 0.43 -0.35 2.10
CA PHE A 8 -0.18 0.94 2.38
C PHE A 8 -0.38 1.66 1.05
N LEU A 9 -1.62 1.93 0.71
CA LEU A 9 -2.04 2.63 -0.49
C LEU A 9 -2.77 3.90 -0.09
N ASP A 10 -2.18 5.04 -0.47
CA ASP A 10 -2.89 6.33 -0.49
C ASP A 10 -4.09 6.17 -1.41
N TYR A 11 -5.28 6.14 -0.80
CA TYR A 11 -6.52 5.80 -1.49
C TYR A 11 -7.32 7.05 -1.85
N ASN A 12 -7.13 8.13 -1.10
CA ASN A 12 -7.77 9.40 -1.37
C ASN A 12 -6.97 10.24 -2.39
N GLY A 13 -5.73 9.85 -2.69
CA GLY A 13 -4.88 10.43 -3.72
C GLY A 13 -4.29 11.80 -3.34
N ASN A 14 -4.19 12.10 -2.04
CA ASN A 14 -3.72 13.40 -1.56
C ASN A 14 -2.20 13.48 -1.41
N GLY A 15 -1.48 12.38 -1.66
CA GLY A 15 -0.02 12.29 -1.53
C GLY A 15 0.47 12.22 -0.09
N ALA A 16 -0.42 12.08 0.88
CA ALA A 16 -0.14 11.96 2.29
C ALA A 16 -0.61 10.59 2.82
N TRP A 17 -0.10 10.22 3.98
CA TRP A 17 -0.58 9.04 4.70
C TRP A 17 -1.52 9.48 5.81
N ASP A 18 -2.81 9.18 5.65
CA ASP A 18 -3.88 9.53 6.58
C ASP A 18 -4.29 8.36 7.51
N GLY A 19 -3.62 7.21 7.37
CA GLY A 19 -3.90 6.02 8.16
C GLY A 19 -4.96 5.12 7.53
N CYS A 20 -5.06 3.88 8.02
CA CYS A 20 -5.90 2.82 7.43
C CYS A 20 -7.42 3.11 7.42
N GLY A 21 -7.88 4.18 8.07
CA GLY A 21 -9.29 4.60 8.05
C GLY A 21 -9.65 5.43 6.82
N VAL A 22 -8.66 6.11 6.23
CA VAL A 22 -8.81 6.94 5.04
C VAL A 22 -8.08 6.28 3.86
N ASP A 23 -6.89 5.76 4.12
CA ASP A 23 -6.08 4.99 3.19
C ASP A 23 -6.30 3.48 3.32
N ARG A 24 -5.80 2.70 2.34
CA ARG A 24 -5.94 1.24 2.38
C ARG A 24 -4.71 0.57 2.95
N CYS A 25 -4.97 -0.31 3.92
CA CYS A 25 -4.01 -1.22 4.51
C CYS A 25 -4.36 -2.65 4.12
N TYR A 26 -3.55 -3.29 3.28
CA TYR A 26 -3.71 -4.69 2.92
C TYR A 26 -2.66 -5.52 3.66
N ALA A 27 -3.04 -6.09 4.80
CA ALA A 27 -2.20 -7.00 5.56
C ALA A 27 -2.36 -8.44 5.04
N GLY A 28 -1.29 -9.05 4.56
CA GLY A 28 -1.25 -10.48 4.20
C GLY A 28 -2.03 -10.91 2.95
N SER A 29 -2.72 -10.01 2.24
CA SER A 29 -3.50 -10.34 1.03
C SER A 29 -2.86 -9.87 -0.29
N PHE A 30 -1.82 -9.05 -0.22
CA PHE A 30 -1.06 -8.58 -1.38
C PHE A 30 0.42 -8.68 -1.04
N GLY A 31 1.23 -9.21 -1.95
CA GLY A 31 2.69 -9.29 -1.86
C GLY A 31 3.24 -10.12 -0.69
N GLN A 32 4.18 -11.01 -1.00
CA GLN A 32 5.01 -11.71 -0.01
C GLN A 32 6.33 -10.95 0.22
N ALA A 33 7.04 -11.26 1.30
CA ALA A 33 8.35 -10.67 1.57
C ALA A 33 9.30 -10.94 0.40
N GLY A 34 9.70 -9.90 -0.32
CA GLY A 34 10.53 -9.99 -1.53
C GLY A 34 9.83 -9.47 -2.80
N ASP A 35 8.51 -9.27 -2.76
CA ASP A 35 7.78 -8.74 -3.91
C ASP A 35 8.01 -7.22 -4.04
N LEU A 36 8.38 -6.79 -5.25
CA LEU A 36 8.56 -5.38 -5.61
C LEU A 36 7.24 -4.80 -6.14
N PRO A 37 6.82 -3.60 -5.69
CA PRO A 37 5.66 -2.94 -6.24
C PRO A 37 5.87 -2.59 -7.70
N VAL A 38 4.94 -3.00 -8.56
CA VAL A 38 4.80 -2.42 -9.89
C VAL A 38 3.89 -1.21 -9.77
N ALA A 39 4.50 -0.03 -9.68
CA ALA A 39 3.80 1.24 -9.87
C ALA A 39 4.03 1.69 -11.32
N GLY A 40 3.04 1.48 -12.19
CA GLY A 40 3.10 1.83 -13.61
C GLY A 40 1.92 2.70 -14.03
N LYS A 41 2.18 3.72 -14.84
CA LYS A 41 1.13 4.45 -15.57
C LYS A 41 0.78 3.64 -16.81
N TRP A 42 -0.31 2.88 -16.72
CA TRP A 42 -1.07 2.41 -17.87
C TRP A 42 -1.52 3.56 -18.77
#